data_AF-J4VZX3-F1
#
_entry.id   AF-J4VZX3-F1
#
_cell.length_a   1.000
_cell.length_b   1.000
_cell.length_c   1.000
_cell.angle_alpha   90.00
_cell.angle_beta   90.00
_cell.angle_gamma   90.00
#
_symmetry.space_group_name_H-M   'P 1'
#
loop_
_entity.id
_entity.type
_entity.pdbx_description
1 polymer ?
#
loop_
_entity_poly.entity_id
_entity_poly.type
_entity_poly.pdbx_seq_one_letter_code
_entity_poly.pdbx_strand_id
1 'polypeptide(L)' 'MSEEYIQSKVDEMNKRLRKCPGFKTPYEVYYSTVLHLA' A
#
# COMPACT_ATOMS: atom_id res chain seq x y z
N MET A 1 -7.51 -17.64 2.63
CA MET A 1 -7.41 -16.27 2.11
C MET A 1 -6.83 -16.38 0.72
N SER A 2 -7.56 -15.99 -0.33
CA SER A 2 -7.02 -16.10 -1.69
C SER A 2 -6.02 -14.98 -1.95
N GLU A 3 -5.08 -15.21 -2.86
CA GLU A 3 -4.13 -14.18 -3.29
C GLU A 3 -4.86 -12.97 -3.90
N GLU A 4 -5.97 -13.18 -4.61
CA GLU A 4 -6.77 -12.06 -5.13
C GLU A 4 -7.36 -11.21 -4.00
N TYR A 5 -7.80 -11.84 -2.91
CA TYR A 5 -8.31 -11.11 -1.74
C TYR A 5 -7.20 -10.26 -1.11
N ILE A 6 -6.00 -10.82 -0.95
CA ILE A 6 -4.84 -10.09 -0.40
C ILE A 6 -4.49 -8.92 -1.32
N GLN A 7 -4.38 -9.15 -2.63
CA GLN A 7 -4.04 -8.12 -3.61
C GLN A 7 -5.10 -6.99 -3.63
N SER A 8 -6.39 -7.34 -3.56
CA SER A 8 -7.46 -6.34 -3.53
C SER A 8 -7.34 -5.38 -2.34
N LYS A 9 -6.89 -5.88 -1.18
CA LYS A 9 -6.70 -5.08 0.03
C LYS A 9 -5.43 -4.24 -0.03
N VAL A 10 -4.36 -4.78 -0.60
CA VAL A 10 -3.12 -4.04 -0.87
C VAL A 10 -3.42 -2.87 -1.82
N ASP A 11 -4.16 -3.11 -2.90
CA ASP A 11 -4.53 -2.07 -3.86
C ASP A 11 -5.42 -1.00 -3.24
N GLU A 12 -6.41 -1.40 -2.43
CA GLU A 12 -7.27 -0.47 -1.69
C GLU A 12 -6.45 0.46 -0.79
N MET A 13 -5.43 -0.08 -0.10
CA MET A 13 -4.55 0.71 0.76
C MET A 13 -3.64 1.65 -0.03
N ASN A 14 -3.08 1.19 -1.14
CA ASN A 14 -2.12 1.95 -1.93
C ASN A 14 -2.77 3.07 -2.75
N LYS A 15 -4.05 2.92 -3.13
CA LYS A 15 -4.81 3.97 -3.85
C LYS A 15 -5.35 5.07 -2.93
N ARG A 16 -5.26 4.92 -1.60
CA ARG A 16 -5.69 5.97 -0.66
C ARG A 16 -4.77 7.18 -0.78
N LEU A 17 -5.37 8.36 -0.84
CA LEU A 17 -4.65 9.63 -0.75
C LEU A 17 -3.84 9.67 0.55
N ARG A 18 -2.55 10.00 0.46
CA ARG A 18 -1.68 10.16 1.64
C ARG A 18 -2.16 11.36 2.45
N LYS A 19 -2.46 11.15 3.74
CA LYS A 19 -2.99 12.19 4.63
C LYS A 19 -2.02 13.36 4.83
N CYS A 20 -0.73 13.07 4.85
CA CYS A 20 0.32 14.06 5.07
C CYS A 20 1.59 13.68 4.29
N PRO A 21 2.42 14.67 3.91
CA PRO A 21 3.73 14.42 3.33
C PRO A 21 4.58 13.54 4.26
N GLY A 22 5.14 12.45 3.73
CA GLY A 22 5.93 11.49 4.51
C GLY A 22 5.14 10.36 5.17
N PHE A 23 3.81 10.33 5.06
CA PHE A 23 3.02 9.17 5.49
C PHE A 23 3.34 7.95 4.61
N LYS A 24 3.94 6.92 5.23
CA LYS A 24 4.24 5.63 4.60
C LYS A 24 3.04 4.70 4.75
N THR A 25 2.70 3.94 3.71
CA THR A 25 1.68 2.90 3.83
C THR A 25 2.23 1.75 4.69
N PRO A 26 1.37 0.94 5.34
CA PRO A 26 1.83 -0.24 6.07
C PRO A 26 2.67 -1.20 5.22
N TYR A 27 2.41 -1.27 3.91
CA TYR A 27 3.21 -2.04 2.97
C TYR A 27 4.65 -1.50 2.91
N GLU A 28 4.80 -0.20 2.75
CA GLU A 28 6.13 0.43 2.66
C GLU A 28 6.93 0.32 3.95
N VAL A 29 6.24 0.31 5.09
CA VAL A 29 6.87 0.06 6.40
C VAL A 29 7.33 -1.39 6.51
N TYR A 30 6.47 -2.34 6.13
CA TYR A 30 6.76 -3.78 6.27
C TYR A 30 7.88 -4.24 5.33
N TYR A 31 7.80 -3.84 4.07
CA TYR A 31 8.78 -4.24 3.06
C TYR A 31 9.99 -3.30 2.99
N SER A 32 9.96 -2.16 3.69
CA SER A 32 10.98 -1.11 3.59
C SER A 32 11.23 -0.64 2.14
N THR A 33 10.22 -0.77 1.28
CA THR A 33 10.23 -0.37 -0.13
C THR A 33 9.17 0.69 -0.37
N VAL A 34 9.47 1.68 -1.21
CA VAL A 34 8.47 2.68 -1.64
C VAL A 34 7.71 2.11 -2.83
N LEU A 35 6.38 2.14 -2.77
CA LEU A 35 5.56 1.66 -3.88
C LEU A 35 5.28 2.80 -4.86
N HIS A 36 5.87 2.74 -6.05
CA HIS A 36 5.55 3.65 -7.14
C HIS A 36 4.43 3.02 -8.00
N LEU A 37 3.20 3.50 -7.81
CA LEU A 37 2.11 3.17 -8.73
C LEU A 37 2.35 3.96 -10.03
N ALA A 38 2.58 3.24 -11.13
CA ALA A 38 2.71 3.81 -12.48
C ALA A 38 1.36 4.25 -13.04
#